data_AF-A0A345ILP5-F1
#
_entry.id   AF-A0A345ILP5-F1
#
_cell.length_a   1.000
_cell.length_b   1.000
_cell.length_c   1.000
_cell.angle_alpha   90.00
_cell.angle_beta   90.00
_cell.angle_gamma   90.00
#
_symmetry.space_group_name_H-M   'P 1'
#
loop_
_entity.id
_entity.type
_entity.pdbx_description
1 polymer ?
#
loop_
_entity_poly.entity_id
_entity_poly.type
_entity_poly.pdbx_seq_one_letter_code
_entity_poly.pdbx_strand_id
1 'polypeptide(L)' 'MTTLFWQDLSSLPTVGQQVLVQNAQGEVTLGTFAQMPDSPNPVDQVPHWLWVDGSRLRDVTQWAAIPHRNT' A
#
# COMPACT_ATOMS: atom_id res chain seq x y z
N MET A 1 12.79 -19.32 8.20
CA MET A 1 11.49 -18.90 7.61
C MET A 1 11.13 -17.57 8.24
N THR A 2 10.95 -16.51 7.44
CA THR A 2 10.54 -15.20 7.97
C THR A 2 9.03 -15.13 7.91
N THR A 3 8.36 -15.22 9.06
CA THR A 3 6.93 -15.02 9.16
C THR A 3 6.63 -13.55 8.87
N LEU A 4 5.75 -13.28 7.91
CA LEU A 4 5.23 -11.94 7.71
C LEU A 4 4.36 -11.59 8.92
N PHE A 5 4.81 -10.61 9.71
CA PHE A 5 3.99 -10.01 10.75
C PHE A 5 3.19 -8.88 10.10
N TRP A 6 1.89 -9.10 9.92
CA TRP A 6 0.96 -8.03 9.55
C TRP A 6 0.98 -7.02 10.70
N GLN A 7 1.62 -5.88 10.46
CA GLN A 7 1.70 -4.82 11.48
C GLN A 7 0.30 -4.30 11.76
N ASP A 8 0.07 -3.99 13.03
CA ASP A 8 -1.15 -3.40 13.54
C ASP A 8 -1.52 -2.16 12.69
N LEU A 9 -2.76 -2.14 12.18
CA LEU A 9 -3.28 -1.23 11.14
C LEU A 9 -3.37 0.24 11.56
N SER A 10 -2.77 0.63 12.69
CA SER A 10 -3.04 1.89 13.37
C SER A 10 -2.34 3.11 12.74
N SER A 11 -1.22 2.91 12.04
CA SER A 11 -0.48 4.01 11.40
C SER A 11 -0.42 3.81 9.90
N LEU A 12 -1.05 4.68 9.11
CA LEU A 12 -0.89 4.65 7.66
C LEU A 12 0.60 4.75 7.25
N PRO A 13 1.01 4.08 6.17
CA PRO A 13 2.37 4.23 5.65
C PRO A 13 2.58 5.64 5.10
N THR A 14 3.83 6.00 4.90
CA THR A 14 4.17 7.30 4.31
C THR A 14 3.86 7.30 2.81
N VAL A 15 3.41 8.43 2.27
CA VAL A 15 3.24 8.59 0.82
C VAL A 15 4.58 8.31 0.11
N GLY A 16 4.53 7.49 -0.93
CA GLY A 16 5.69 6.96 -1.66
C GLY A 16 6.23 5.64 -1.10
N GLN A 17 5.77 5.17 0.06
CA GLN A 17 6.24 3.91 0.64
C GLN A 17 5.64 2.70 -0.07
N GLN A 18 6.49 1.71 -0.36
CA GLN A 18 6.09 0.39 -0.82
C GLN A 18 5.83 -0.55 0.36
N VAL A 19 4.73 -1.27 0.30
CA VAL A 19 4.31 -2.24 1.31
C VAL A 19 3.74 -3.48 0.64
N LEU A 20 3.62 -4.58 1.38
CA LEU A 20 2.75 -5.68 0.98
C LEU A 20 1.30 -5.32 1.31
N VAL A 21 0.38 -5.59 0.40
CA VAL A 21 -1.04 -5.29 0.54
C VAL A 21 -1.84 -6.56 0.31
N GLN A 22 -2.88 -6.79 1.12
CA GLN A 22 -3.84 -7.87 0.94
C GLN A 22 -5.21 -7.33 0.51
N ASN A 23 -5.83 -7.96 -0.48
CA ASN A 23 -7.21 -7.64 -0.88
C ASN A 23 -8.25 -8.49 -0.12
N ALA A 24 -9.54 -8.19 -0.33
CA ALA A 24 -10.65 -8.93 0.28
C ALA A 24 -10.73 -10.41 -0.11
N GLN A 25 -10.10 -10.81 -1.22
CA GLN A 25 -10.00 -12.21 -1.67
C GLN A 25 -8.81 -12.94 -1.03
N GLY A 26 -8.00 -12.25 -0.22
CA GLY A 26 -6.84 -12.80 0.46
C GLY A 26 -5.56 -12.82 -0.37
N GLU A 27 -5.58 -12.29 -1.59
CA GLU A 27 -4.41 -12.16 -2.46
C GLU A 27 -3.46 -11.09 -1.91
N VAL A 28 -2.16 -11.38 -1.92
CA VAL A 28 -1.11 -10.48 -1.42
C VAL A 28 -0.23 -10.00 -2.56
N THR A 29 -0.02 -8.69 -2.64
CA THR A 29 0.75 -8.02 -3.69
C THR A 29 1.62 -6.90 -3.14
N LEU A 30 2.52 -6.38 -3.97
CA LEU A 30 3.25 -5.14 -3.72
C LEU A 30 2.38 -3.94 -4.09
N GLY A 31 2.16 -3.03 -3.13
CA GLY A 31 1.44 -1.78 -3.34
C GLY A 31 2.24 -0.56 -2.92
N THR A 32 2.01 0.56 -3.58
CA THR A 32 2.58 1.86 -3.19
C THR A 32 1.49 2.75 -2.63
N PHE A 33 1.71 3.34 -1.45
CA PHE A 33 0.79 4.33 -0.90
C PHE A 33 1.08 5.68 -1.54
N ALA A 34 0.15 6.24 -2.31
CA ALA A 34 0.41 7.42 -3.14
C ALA A 34 -0.71 8.46 -3.03
N GLN A 35 -0.37 9.72 -3.27
CA GLN A 35 -1.31 10.84 -3.41
C GLN A 35 -0.83 11.68 -4.59
N MET A 36 -1.74 12.13 -5.44
CA MET A 36 -1.39 13.01 -6.58
C MET A 36 -1.93 14.42 -6.29
N PRO A 37 -1.09 15.34 -5.78
CA PRO A 37 -1.55 16.64 -5.27
C PRO A 37 -2.16 17.56 -6.35
N ASP A 38 -1.97 17.27 -7.64
CA ASP A 38 -2.43 18.14 -8.74
C ASP A 38 -3.46 17.49 -9.67
N SER A 39 -4.02 16.33 -9.27
CA SER A 39 -5.03 15.67 -10.11
C SER A 39 -6.37 16.44 -10.05
N PRO A 40 -7.03 16.67 -11.22
CA PRO A 40 -8.38 17.25 -11.25
C PRO A 40 -9.44 16.29 -10.70
N ASN A 41 -9.09 15.01 -10.49
CA ASN A 41 -9.98 14.03 -9.87
C ASN A 41 -9.85 14.14 -8.33
N PRO A 42 -10.92 14.49 -7.60
CA PRO A 42 -10.87 14.66 -6.15
C PRO A 42 -10.47 13.38 -5.40
N VAL A 43 -10.67 12.19 -6.00
CA VAL A 43 -10.27 10.92 -5.37
C VAL A 43 -8.75 10.74 -5.38
N ASP A 44 -8.02 11.38 -6.31
CA ASP A 44 -6.55 11.34 -6.35
C ASP A 44 -5.90 12.27 -5.31
N GLN A 45 -6.67 13.23 -4.80
CA GLN A 45 -6.24 14.18 -3.78
C GLN A 45 -6.24 13.58 -2.37
N VAL A 46 -6.73 12.35 -2.19
CA VAL A 46 -6.57 11.58 -0.95
C VAL A 46 -5.56 10.44 -1.17
N PRO A 47 -4.73 10.09 -0.17
CA PRO A 47 -3.83 8.96 -0.27
C PRO A 47 -4.57 7.65 -0.57
N HIS A 48 -4.06 6.87 -1.52
CA HIS A 48 -4.64 5.62 -1.96
C HIS A 48 -3.54 4.63 -2.38
N TRP A 49 -3.94 3.38 -2.58
CA TRP A 49 -3.02 2.31 -2.97
C TRP A 49 -2.91 2.23 -4.49
N LEU A 50 -1.68 2.08 -4.99
CA LEU A 50 -1.39 1.81 -6.39
C LEU A 50 -0.74 0.44 -6.54
N TRP A 51 -1.16 -0.28 -7.58
CA TRP A 51 -0.44 -1.42 -8.15
C TRP A 51 0.92 -0.98 -8.69
N VAL A 52 1.78 -1.95 -8.98
CA VAL A 52 3.09 -1.72 -9.59
C VAL A 52 2.98 -1.06 -10.97
N ASP A 53 1.86 -1.27 -11.68
CA ASP A 53 1.57 -0.64 -12.97
C ASP A 53 0.99 0.79 -12.85
N GLY A 54 0.81 1.30 -11.62
CA GLY A 54 0.26 2.63 -11.34
C GLY A 54 -1.27 2.70 -11.33
N SER A 55 -1.98 1.59 -11.55
CA SER A 55 -3.44 1.55 -11.41
C SER A 55 -3.85 1.47 -9.94
N ARG A 56 -5.06 1.91 -9.61
CA ARG A 56 -5.53 1.91 -8.20
C ARG A 56 -5.82 0.50 -7.69
N LEU A 57 -5.26 0.14 -6.55
CA LEU A 57 -5.69 -1.00 -5.76
C LEU A 57 -7.02 -0.67 -5.08
N ARG A 58 -8.02 -1.54 -5.27
CA ARG A 58 -9.29 -1.49 -4.56
C ARG A 58 -9.37 -2.63 -3.55
N ASP A 59 -10.27 -2.51 -2.59
CA ASP A 59 -10.60 -3.56 -1.62
C ASP A 59 -9.41 -4.02 -0.74
N VAL A 60 -8.53 -3.08 -0.41
CA VAL A 60 -7.43 -3.30 0.52
C VAL A 60 -7.97 -3.51 1.93
N THR A 61 -7.71 -4.69 2.47
CA THR A 61 -8.14 -5.06 3.83
C THR A 61 -7.00 -5.00 4.83
N GLN A 62 -5.77 -5.27 4.40
CA GLN A 62 -4.57 -5.24 5.24
C GLN A 62 -3.34 -4.81 4.44
N TRP A 63 -2.32 -4.33 5.14
CA TRP A 63 -1.02 -4.03 4.55
C TRP A 63 0.11 -4.19 5.59
N ALA A 64 1.35 -4.36 5.13
CA ALA A 64 2.52 -4.53 5.98
C ALA A 64 3.78 -3.94 5.34
N ALA A 65 4.53 -3.13 6.09
CA ALA A 65 5.79 -2.55 5.62
C ALA A 65 6.80 -3.64 5.22
N ILE A 66 7.54 -3.40 4.13
CA ILE A 66 8.60 -4.29 3.70
C ILE A 66 9.84 -3.99 4.55
N PRO A 67 10.40 -4.98 5.28
CA PRO A 67 11.60 -4.75 6.05
C PRO A 67 12.76 -4.43 5.10
N HIS A 68 13.33 -3.22 5.21
CA HIS A 68 14.59 -2.91 4.57
C HIS A 68 15.67 -3.78 5.22
N ARG A 69 16.16 -4.81 4.52
CA ARG A 69 17.46 -5.39 4.85
C ARG A 69 18.51 -4.39 4.38
N ASN A 70 19.14 -3.69 5.32
CA ASN A 70 20.41 -3.02 5.05
C ASN A 70 21.37 -4.12 4.56
N THR A 71 21.64 -4.13 3.26
CA THR A 71 22.75 -4.87 2.66
C THR A 71 24.03 -4.07 2.79
#